data_AF-E1JZ34-F1
#
_entry.id   AF-E1JZ34-F1
#
_cell.length_a   1.000
_cell.length_b   1.000
_cell.length_c   1.000
_cell.angle_alpha   90.00
_cell.angle_beta   90.00
_cell.angle_gamma   90.00
#
_symmetry.space_group_name_H-M   'P 1'
#
loop_
_entity.id
_entity.type
_entity.pdbx_description
1 polymer ?
#
loop_
_entity_poly.entity_id
_entity_poly.type
_entity_poly.pdbx_seq_one_letter_code
_entity_poly.pdbx_strand_id
1 'polypeptide(L)' 'MAYSETVILSGVECDYDPETHIALVYCSNCSERNEVEVFLDENGEPEYAGFVCAKCGTFNSPEG' A
#
# COMPACT_ATOMS: atom_id res chain seq x y z
N MET A 1 5.79 6.02 14.24
CA MET A 1 5.62 5.87 12.78
C MET A 1 4.98 7.16 12.30
N ALA A 2 5.67 7.85 11.40
CA ALA A 2 5.21 9.11 10.83
C ALA A 2 5.20 8.92 9.32
N TYR A 3 4.02 8.72 8.75
CA TYR A 3 3.85 8.67 7.30
C TYR A 3 4.04 10.09 6.76
N SER A 4 5.29 10.43 6.44
CA SER A 4 5.70 11.78 6.05
C SER A 4 5.73 11.99 4.54
N GLU A 5 5.71 10.91 3.77
CA GLU A 5 5.74 10.94 2.32
C GLU A 5 4.45 10.36 1.72
N THR A 6 4.29 10.52 0.42
CA THR A 6 3.16 9.99 -0.33
C THR A 6 3.70 9.16 -1.48
N VAL A 7 3.17 7.96 -1.64
CA VAL A 7 3.50 7.04 -2.72
C VAL A 7 2.28 6.81 -3.58
N ILE A 8 2.47 6.65 -4.89
CA ILE A 8 1.38 6.31 -5.80
C ILE A 8 1.42 4.81 -6.04
N LEU A 9 0.45 4.07 -5.49
CA LEU A 9 0.30 2.62 -5.70
C LEU A 9 -0.93 2.37 -6.56
N SER A 10 -0.75 1.74 -7.71
CA SER A 10 -1.84 1.46 -8.68
C SER A 10 -2.67 2.70 -9.04
N GLY A 11 -2.04 3.88 -9.09
CA GLY A 11 -2.70 5.17 -9.38
C GLY A 11 -3.40 5.83 -8.19
N VAL A 12 -3.27 5.29 -6.97
CA VAL A 12 -3.84 5.85 -5.74
C VAL A 12 -2.74 6.44 -4.87
N GLU A 13 -2.94 7.68 -4.42
CA GLU A 13 -2.06 8.34 -3.44
C GLU A 13 -2.27 7.71 -2.06
N CYS A 14 -1.20 7.13 -1.51
CA CYS A 14 -1.16 6.47 -0.21
C CYS A 14 -0.11 7.13 0.69
N ASP A 15 -0.44 7.28 1.97
CA ASP A 15 0.52 7.74 2.98
C ASP A 15 1.66 6.71 3.09
N TYR A 16 2.91 7.16 3.06
CA TYR A 16 4.11 6.31 3.02
C TYR A 16 5.12 6.71 4.08
N ASP A 17 5.70 5.69 4.71
CA ASP A 17 6.81 5.81 5.65
C ASP A 17 8.09 5.26 4.98
N PRO A 18 9.01 6.14 4.52
CA PRO A 18 10.24 5.72 3.85
C PRO A 18 11.26 5.07 4.78
N GLU A 19 11.15 5.23 6.10
CA GLU A 19 12.08 4.59 7.04
C GLU A 19 11.78 3.09 7.17
N THR A 20 10.49 2.74 7.10
CA THR A 20 10.02 1.35 7.21
C THR A 20 9.60 0.73 5.89
N HIS A 21 9.52 1.51 4.81
CA HIS A 21 8.96 1.12 3.51
C HIS A 21 7.51 0.62 3.60
N ILE A 22 6.70 1.24 4.47
CA ILE A 22 5.29 0.87 4.69
C ILE A 22 4.38 1.97 4.18
N ALA A 23 3.39 1.60 3.36
CA ALA A 23 2.30 2.47 2.96
C ALA A 23 0.98 2.10 3.63
N LEU A 24 0.12 3.10 3.84
CA LEU A 24 -1.26 2.90 4.25
C LEU A 24 -2.15 2.79 3.01
N VAL A 25 -2.48 1.55 2.64
CA VAL A 25 -3.32 1.27 1.48
C VAL A 25 -4.76 1.03 1.92
N TYR A 26 -5.70 1.65 1.21
CA TYR A 26 -7.13 1.47 1.44
C TYR A 26 -7.61 0.16 0.82
N CYS A 27 -8.33 -0.65 1.58
CA CYS A 27 -8.98 -1.83 1.04
C CYS A 27 -10.06 -1.41 0.03
N SER A 28 -10.02 -1.97 -1.18
CA SER A 28 -10.96 -1.67 -2.26
C SER A 28 -12.41 -2.07 -1.95
N ASN A 29 -12.63 -2.95 -0.97
CA ASN A 29 -13.97 -3.42 -0.59
C ASN A 29 -14.58 -2.65 0.60
N CYS A 30 -13.80 -2.37 1.64
CA CYS A 30 -14.32 -1.78 2.89
C CYS A 30 -13.70 -0.44 3.29
N SER A 31 -12.78 0.08 2.47
CA SER A 31 -12.05 1.34 2.68
C SER A 31 -11.25 1.40 3.99
N GLU A 32 -10.95 0.25 4.60
CA GLU A 32 -10.08 0.17 5.76
C GLU A 32 -8.63 0.40 5.35
N ARG A 33 -7.88 1.19 6.12
CA ARG A 33 -6.45 1.41 5.91
C ARG A 33 -5.67 0.23 6.47
N ASN A 34 -4.80 -0.34 5.66
CA ASN A 34 -3.92 -1.44 6.04
C ASN A 34 -2.47 -1.02 5.80
N GLU A 35 -1.59 -1.44 6.69
CA GLU A 35 -0.15 -1.28 6.53
C GLU A 35 0.35 -2.32 5.53
N VAL A 36 0.95 -1.85 4.44
CA VAL A 36 1.41 -2.69 3.34
C VAL A 36 2.85 -2.34 3.05
N GLU A 37 3.70 -3.36 3.00
CA GLU A 37 5.10 -3.21 2.61
C GLU A 37 5.17 -2.89 1.12
N VAL A 38 5.93 -1.84 0.79
CA VAL A 38 6.15 -1.35 -0.56
C VAL A 38 7.60 -1.62 -0.94
N PHE A 39 7.77 -2.15 -2.15
CA PHE A 39 9.07 -2.42 -2.76
C PHE A 39 9.23 -1.51 -3.97
N LEU A 40 10.46 -1.16 -4.31
CA LEU A 40 10.76 -0.51 -5.58
C LEU A 40 11.13 -1.58 -6.60
N ASP A 41 10.52 -1.54 -7.78
CA ASP A 41 10.84 -2.43 -8.89
C ASP A 41 12.20 -2.08 -9.55
N GLU A 42 12.54 -2.76 -10.64
CA GLU A 42 13.78 -2.54 -11.39
C GLU A 42 13.86 -1.14 -12.04
N ASN A 43 12.73 -0.46 -12.21
CA ASN A 43 12.60 0.88 -12.76
C ASN A 43 12.51 1.96 -11.67
N GLY A 44 12.49 1.58 -10.39
CA GLY A 44 12.30 2.48 -9.26
C GLY A 44 10.83 2.85 -9.01
N GLU A 45 9.88 2.13 -9.60
CA GLU A 45 8.45 2.30 -9.39
C GLU A 45 8.00 1.54 -8.13
N PRO A 46 7.18 2.17 -7.28
CA PRO A 46 6.68 1.54 -6.07
C PRO A 46 5.61 0.48 -6.37
N GLU A 47 5.86 -0.75 -5.93
CA GLU A 47 5.00 -1.92 -6.04
C GLU A 47 4.72 -2.57 -4.68
N TYR A 48 3.65 -3.36 -4.58
CA TYR A 48 3.33 -4.14 -3.38
C TYR A 48 2.86 -5.55 -3.76
N ALA A 49 3.14 -6.55 -2.93
CA ALA A 49 2.82 -7.96 -3.24
C ALA A 49 1.32 -8.32 -3.12
N GLY A 50 0.46 -7.36 -2.79
CA GLY A 50 -0.93 -7.57 -2.40
C GLY A 50 -1.09 -7.93 -0.92
N PHE A 51 -2.25 -7.63 -0.35
CA PHE A 51 -2.52 -7.83 1.08
C PHE A 51 -3.96 -8.28 1.33
N VAL A 52 -4.14 -9.09 2.37
CA VAL A 52 -5.48 -9.43 2.87
C VAL A 52 -5.89 -8.37 3.89
N CYS A 53 -7.04 -7.74 3.68
CA CYS A 53 -7.57 -6.75 4.61
C CYS A 53 -7.84 -7.40 5.98
N ALA A 54 -7.24 -6.85 7.03
CA ALA A 54 -7.38 -7.36 8.40
C ALA A 54 -8.83 -7.26 8.94
N LYS A 55 -9.66 -6.39 8.35
CA LYS A 55 -11.03 -6.15 8.78
C LYS A 55 -12.07 -7.00 8.06
N CYS A 56 -12.04 -7.03 6.72
CA CYS A 56 -13.07 -7.71 5.93
C CYS A 56 -12.59 -9.02 5.28
N GLY A 57 -11.30 -9.35 5.36
CA GLY A 57 -10.72 -10.57 4.78
C GLY A 57 -10.62 -10.54 3.26
N THR A 58 -10.94 -9.43 2.60
CA THR A 58 -10.79 -9.27 1.15
C THR A 58 -9.31 -9.21 0.79
N PHE A 59 -8.89 -10.01 -0.19
CA PHE A 59 -7.57 -9.89 -0.79
C PHE A 59 -7.54 -8.71 -1.77
N ASN A 60 -6.59 -7.80 -1.58
CA ASN A 60 -6.33 -6.66 -2.45
C ASN A 60 -5.05 -6.95 -3.23
N SER A 61 -5.18 -7.22 -4.52
CA SER A 61 -4.07 -7.47 -5.43
C SER A 61 -3.50 -6.15 -5.98
N PRO A 62 -2.20 -6.11 -6.30
CA PRO A 62 -1.56 -4.94 -6.93
C PRO A 62 -2.14 -4.58 -8.30
N GLU A 63 -2.70 -5.55 -9.00
CA GLU A 63 -3.25 -5.36 -10.36
C GLU A 63 -4.61 -4.64 -10.40
N GLY A 64 -5.29 -4.46 -9.27
CA GLY A 64 -6.60 -3.80 -9.20
C GLY A 64 -7.77 -4.67 -9.67
#